data_AF-V4NLZ4-F1
#
_entry.id   AF-V4NLZ4-F1
#
_cell.length_a   1.000
_cell.length_b   1.000
_cell.length_c   1.000
_cell.angle_alpha   90.00
_cell.angle_beta   90.00
_cell.angle_gamma   90.00
#
_symmetry.space_group_name_H-M   'P 1'
#
loop_
_entity.id
_entity.type
_entity.pdbx_description
1 polymer ?
#
loop_
_entity_poly.entity_id
_entity_poly.type
_entity_poly.pdbx_seq_one_letter_code
_entity_poly.pdbx_strand_id
1 'polypeptide(L)'
;MQTWQSFLLVIVFLTVAIGLRYMLGRAAFPFHPEGATGYLKDLLLETVITYVPLMVIIFGVKIYLDANPQFQNSPLVFASIGIAVVSMLLAKRLPLVQAASARMMKARHDRWEALKQ
;
A
#
# COMPACT_ATOMS: atom_id res chain seq x y z
N MET A 1 -2.80 -17.54 -18.40
CA MET A 1 -2.68 -16.14 -18.89
C MET A 1 -3.48 -15.13 -18.06
N GLN A 2 -4.69 -15.47 -17.62
CA GLN A 2 -5.57 -14.55 -16.86
C GLN A 2 -5.01 -14.05 -15.52
N THR A 3 -4.22 -14.87 -14.81
CA THR A 3 -3.60 -14.50 -13.52
C THR A 3 -2.51 -13.44 -13.69
N TRP A 4 -1.69 -13.54 -14.74
CA TRP A 4 -0.69 -12.52 -15.08
C TRP A 4 -1.34 -11.20 -15.48
N GLN A 5 -2.44 -11.24 -16.24
CA GLN A 5 -3.21 -10.04 -16.56
C GLN A 5 -3.79 -9.38 -15.30
N SER A 6 -4.33 -10.18 -14.37
CA SER A 6 -4.82 -9.68 -13.08
C SER A 6 -3.70 -9.02 -12.27
N PHE A 7 -2.51 -9.63 -12.24
CA PHE A 7 -1.34 -9.11 -11.54
C PHE A 7 -0.88 -7.77 -12.11
N LEU A 8 -0.76 -7.69 -13.43
CA LEU A 8 -0.39 -6.44 -14.12
C LEU A 8 -1.40 -5.34 -13.87
N LEU A 9 -2.71 -5.64 -13.91
CA LEU A 9 -3.76 -4.66 -13.62
C LEU A 9 -3.64 -4.10 -12.19
N VAL A 10 -3.37 -4.96 -11.20
CA VAL A 10 -3.17 -4.51 -9.81
C VAL A 10 -1.94 -3.63 -9.69
N ILE A 11 -0.83 -3.96 -10.35
CA ILE A 11 0.39 -3.13 -10.36
C ILE A 11 0.12 -1.77 -11.00
N VAL A 12 -0.58 -1.73 -12.13
CA VAL A 12 -0.96 -0.47 -12.80
C VAL A 12 -1.81 0.37 -11.85
N PHE A 13 -2.81 -0.23 -11.21
CA PHE A 13 -3.68 0.48 -10.28
C PHE A 13 -2.92 1.01 -9.05
N LEU A 14 -2.01 0.22 -8.47
CA LEU A 14 -1.15 0.65 -7.37
C LEU A 14 -0.23 1.80 -7.78
N THR A 15 0.34 1.73 -8.99
CA THR A 15 1.21 2.77 -9.52
C THR A 15 0.44 4.08 -9.70
N VAL A 16 -0.77 4.02 -10.27
CA VAL A 16 -1.66 5.19 -10.41
C VAL A 16 -2.06 5.74 -9.04
N ALA A 17 -2.42 4.87 -8.09
CA ALA A 17 -2.79 5.29 -6.74
C ALA A 17 -1.63 5.99 -6.01
N ILE A 18 -0.41 5.44 -6.09
CA ILE A 18 0.80 6.08 -5.55
C ILE A 18 1.04 7.42 -6.25
N GLY A 19 0.96 7.47 -7.58
CA GLY A 19 1.11 8.70 -8.37
C GLY A 19 0.13 9.79 -7.95
N LEU A 20 -1.15 9.45 -7.80
CA LEU A 20 -2.18 10.38 -7.33
C LEU A 20 -1.91 10.86 -5.90
N ARG A 21 -1.57 9.96 -4.97
CA ARG A 21 -1.22 10.32 -3.59
C ARG A 21 0.01 11.24 -3.53
N TYR A 22 0.98 11.00 -4.40
CA TYR A 22 2.17 11.84 -4.54
C TYR A 22 1.81 13.23 -5.06
N MET A 23 1.04 13.31 -6.16
CA MET A 23 0.58 14.57 -6.74
C MET A 23 -0.26 15.40 -5.76
N LEU A 24 -1.20 14.78 -5.05
CA LEU A 24 -2.01 15.46 -4.02
C LEU A 24 -1.15 15.99 -2.85
N GLY A 25 -0.04 15.32 -2.56
CA GLY A 25 0.94 15.72 -1.56
C GLY A 25 1.89 16.84 -2.01
N ARG A 26 1.90 17.23 -3.29
CA ARG A 26 2.92 18.10 -3.87
C ARG A 26 3.13 19.42 -3.12
N ALA A 27 2.04 20.03 -2.67
CA ALA A 27 2.11 21.30 -1.95
C ALA A 27 2.64 21.16 -0.50
N ALA A 28 2.70 19.94 0.04
CA ALA A 28 3.32 19.64 1.34
C ALA A 28 4.80 19.27 1.22
N PHE A 29 5.34 19.10 0.02
CA PHE A 29 6.74 18.68 -0.17
C PHE A 29 7.78 19.61 0.47
N PRO A 30 7.66 20.95 0.40
CA PRO A 30 8.65 21.84 1.01
C PRO A 30 8.74 21.73 2.54
N PHE A 31 7.67 21.22 3.17
CA PHE A 31 7.56 21.05 4.62
C PHE A 31 8.00 19.65 5.08
N HIS A 32 8.36 18.76 4.15
CA HIS A 32 8.87 17.44 4.48
C HIS A 32 10.39 17.51 4.75
N PRO A 33 10.95 16.80 5.75
CA PRO A 33 12.37 16.89 6.12
C PRO A 33 13.35 16.63 4.97
N GLU A 34 12.98 15.72 4.07
CA GLU A 34 13.75 15.33 2.88
C GLU A 34 13.11 15.85 1.56
N GLY A 35 12.24 16.86 1.67
CA GLY A 35 11.53 17.43 0.53
C GLY A 35 10.65 16.44 -0.24
N ALA A 36 10.54 16.67 -1.54
CA ALA A 36 9.72 15.86 -2.45
C ALA A 36 10.16 14.39 -2.55
N THR A 37 11.47 14.12 -2.43
CA THR A 37 12.02 12.76 -2.54
C THR A 37 11.76 11.96 -1.27
N GLY A 38 11.93 12.57 -0.09
CA GLY A 38 11.57 11.97 1.18
C GLY A 38 10.09 11.62 1.27
N TYR A 39 9.23 12.52 0.81
CA TYR A 39 7.79 12.26 0.79
C TYR A 39 7.45 11.05 -0.10
N LEU A 40 8.12 10.92 -1.25
CA LEU A 40 7.95 9.74 -2.10
C LEU A 40 8.44 8.47 -1.41
N LYS A 41 9.61 8.50 -0.76
CA LYS A 41 10.15 7.35 -0.02
C LYS A 41 9.19 6.89 1.06
N ASP A 42 8.67 7.82 1.87
CA ASP A 42 7.73 7.50 2.95
C ASP A 42 6.41 6.96 2.42
N LEU A 43 5.90 7.52 1.32
CA LEU A 43 4.72 7.03 0.63
C LEU A 43 4.90 5.62 0.07
N LEU A 44 6.05 5.36 -0.57
CA LEU A 44 6.39 4.05 -1.11
C LEU A 44 6.57 3.03 0.02
N LEU A 45 7.25 3.41 1.10
CA LEU A 45 7.47 2.56 2.26
C LEU A 45 6.16 2.13 2.90
N GLU A 46 5.26 3.08 3.16
CA GLU A 46 3.92 2.81 3.69
C GLU A 46 3.14 1.87 2.76
N THR A 47 3.20 2.12 1.45
CA THR A 47 2.44 1.35 0.45
C THR A 47 3.01 -0.06 0.29
N VAL A 48 4.32 -0.21 0.15
CA VAL A 48 4.98 -1.51 -0.04
C VAL A 48 4.76 -2.41 1.17
N ILE A 49 5.01 -1.91 2.37
CA ILE A 49 4.89 -2.72 3.59
C ILE A 49 3.44 -3.13 3.84
N THR A 50 2.48 -2.29 3.49
CA THR A 50 1.05 -2.59 3.66
C THR A 50 0.54 -3.57 2.61
N TYR A 51 0.82 -3.31 1.32
CA TYR A 51 0.16 -4.02 0.22
C TYR A 51 0.92 -5.23 -0.30
N VAL A 52 2.25 -5.29 -0.19
CA VAL A 52 3.01 -6.44 -0.70
C VAL A 52 2.63 -7.75 0.00
N PRO A 53 2.52 -7.84 1.34
CA PRO A 53 2.11 -9.08 2.00
C PRO A 53 0.73 -9.57 1.53
N LEU A 54 -0.21 -8.63 1.39
CA LEU A 54 -1.55 -8.91 0.87
C LEU A 54 -1.47 -9.47 -0.56
N MET A 55 -0.70 -8.84 -1.44
CA MET A 55 -0.53 -9.31 -2.81
C MET A 55 0.08 -10.71 -2.85
N VAL A 56 1.14 -10.97 -2.08
CA VAL A 56 1.79 -12.29 -2.04
C VAL A 56 0.80 -13.39 -1.68
N ILE A 57 -0.06 -13.16 -0.68
CA ILE A 57 -1.05 -14.17 -0.27
C ILE A 57 -2.15 -14.31 -1.32
N ILE A 58 -2.76 -13.21 -1.80
CA ILE A 58 -3.85 -13.27 -2.79
C ILE A 58 -3.39 -13.94 -4.09
N PHE A 59 -2.23 -13.55 -4.61
CA PHE A 59 -1.70 -14.13 -5.84
C PHE A 59 -1.20 -15.56 -5.64
N GLY A 60 -0.58 -15.86 -4.49
CA GLY A 60 -0.18 -17.23 -4.14
C GLY A 60 -1.39 -18.18 -4.09
N VAL A 61 -2.48 -17.75 -3.45
CA VAL A 61 -3.74 -18.49 -3.40
C VAL A 61 -4.34 -18.64 -4.79
N LYS A 62 -4.34 -17.58 -5.61
CA LYS A 62 -4.84 -17.65 -6.99
C LYS A 62 -4.06 -18.65 -7.84
N ILE A 63 -2.72 -18.62 -7.79
CA ILE A 63 -1.86 -19.59 -8.49
C ILE A 63 -2.16 -21.02 -8.00
N TYR A 64 -2.34 -21.20 -6.69
CA TYR A 64 -2.70 -22.50 -6.13
C TYR A 64 -4.06 -23.01 -6.63
N LEU A 65 -5.07 -22.13 -6.71
CA LEU A 65 -6.40 -22.46 -7.21
C LEU A 65 -6.45 -22.71 -8.72
N ASP A 66 -5.62 -22.02 -9.50
CA ASP A 66 -5.46 -22.29 -10.93
C ASP A 66 -4.93 -23.72 -11.15
N ALA A 67 -4.05 -24.21 -10.25
CA ALA A 67 -3.53 -25.58 -10.29
C ALA A 67 -4.47 -26.62 -9.65
N ASN A 68 -5.30 -26.20 -8.68
CA ASN A 68 -6.19 -27.08 -7.91
C ASN A 68 -7.61 -26.51 -7.84
N PRO A 69 -8.36 -26.53 -8.97
CA PRO A 69 -9.67 -25.89 -9.06
C PRO A 69 -10.72 -26.50 -8.12
N GLN A 70 -10.54 -27.73 -7.62
CA GLN A 70 -11.45 -28.34 -6.66
C GLN A 70 -11.58 -27.57 -5.33
N PHE A 71 -10.64 -26.66 -5.03
CA PHE A 71 -10.63 -25.89 -3.78
C PHE A 71 -11.19 -24.46 -3.93
N GLN A 72 -11.74 -24.07 -5.07
CA GLN A 72 -12.20 -22.68 -5.29
C GLN A 72 -13.17 -22.15 -4.22
N ASN A 73 -14.05 -23.02 -3.70
CA ASN A 73 -15.02 -22.66 -2.66
C ASN A 73 -14.60 -23.18 -1.27
N SER A 74 -13.35 -23.61 -1.10
CA SER A 74 -12.89 -24.18 0.17
C SER A 74 -12.82 -23.10 1.26
N PRO A 75 -13.26 -23.40 2.50
CA PRO A 75 -13.07 -22.51 3.66
C PRO A 75 -11.61 -22.05 3.84
N LEU A 76 -10.64 -22.85 3.39
CA LEU A 76 -9.22 -22.51 3.45
C LEU A 76 -8.86 -21.27 2.60
N VAL A 77 -9.53 -21.07 1.47
CA VAL A 77 -9.35 -19.89 0.62
C VAL A 77 -9.81 -18.65 1.37
N PHE A 78 -10.97 -18.70 1.99
CA PHE A 78 -11.48 -17.58 2.81
C PHE A 78 -10.58 -17.29 4.02
N ALA A 79 -10.08 -18.33 4.70
CA ALA A 79 -9.14 -18.18 5.80
C ALA A 79 -7.84 -17.49 5.34
N SER A 80 -7.31 -17.85 4.18
CA SER A 80 -6.09 -17.23 3.64
C SER A 80 -6.28 -15.74 3.32
N ILE A 81 -7.45 -15.34 2.80
CA ILE A 81 -7.80 -13.93 2.59
C ILE A 81 -7.92 -13.20 3.93
N GLY A 82 -8.57 -13.83 4.92
CA GLY A 82 -8.66 -13.28 6.28
C GLY A 82 -7.29 -13.03 6.91
N ILE A 83 -6.37 -13.99 6.80
CA ILE A 83 -4.98 -13.85 7.25
C ILE A 83 -4.31 -12.67 6.52
N ALA A 84 -4.47 -12.57 5.21
CA ALA A 84 -3.87 -11.50 4.43
C ALA A 84 -4.34 -10.10 4.87
N VAL A 85 -5.64 -9.95 5.14
CA VAL A 85 -6.22 -8.70 5.65
C VAL A 85 -5.69 -8.39 7.05
N VAL A 86 -5.64 -9.37 7.95
CA VAL A 86 -5.10 -9.17 9.30
C VAL A 86 -3.63 -8.80 9.25
N SER A 87 -2.82 -9.47 8.43
CA SER A 87 -1.41 -9.13 8.20
C SER A 87 -1.25 -7.70 7.69
N MET A 88 -2.11 -7.24 6.77
CA MET A 88 -2.10 -5.85 6.31
C MET A 88 -2.41 -4.86 7.44
N LEU A 89 -3.41 -5.15 8.28
CA LEU A 89 -3.77 -4.30 9.41
C LEU A 89 -2.63 -4.23 10.45
N LEU A 90 -1.95 -5.34 10.68
CA LEU A 90 -0.78 -5.40 11.55
C LEU A 90 0.43 -4.68 10.94
N ALA A 91 0.62 -4.76 9.63
CA ALA A 91 1.69 -4.05 8.93
C ALA A 91 1.59 -2.53 9.11
N LYS A 92 0.37 -1.99 9.13
CA LYS A 92 0.12 -0.57 9.44
C LYS A 92 0.50 -0.17 10.87
N ARG A 93 0.60 -1.14 11.79
CA ARG A 93 1.04 -0.90 13.17
C ARG A 93 2.55 -0.96 13.35
N LEU A 94 3.31 -1.31 12.31
CA LEU A 94 4.75 -1.33 12.39
C LEU A 94 5.28 0.09 12.67
N PRO A 95 6.21 0.26 13.64
CA PRO A 95 6.73 1.58 14.02
C PRO A 95 7.28 2.37 12.83
N LEU A 96 7.91 1.66 11.89
CA LEU A 96 8.48 2.23 10.69
C LEU A 96 7.42 2.84 9.74
N VAL A 97 6.27 2.17 9.60
CA VAL A 97 5.14 2.67 8.81
C VAL A 97 4.47 3.85 9.50
N GLN A 98 4.28 3.76 10.82
CA GLN A 98 3.71 4.84 11.61
C GLN A 98 4.60 6.09 11.57
N ALA A 99 5.92 5.93 11.68
CA ALA A 99 6.86 7.04 11.60
C ALA A 99 6.83 7.72 10.23
N ALA A 100 6.79 6.95 9.13
CA ALA A 100 6.66 7.49 7.77
C ALA A 100 5.34 8.25 7.59
N SER A 101 4.23 7.67 8.05
CA SER A 101 2.91 8.31 8.01
C SER A 101 2.89 9.61 8.83
N ALA A 102 3.50 9.61 10.02
CA ALA A 102 3.60 10.79 10.89
C ALA A 102 4.40 11.92 10.23
N ARG A 103 5.53 11.63 9.57
CA ARG A 103 6.31 12.64 8.83
C ARG A 103 5.50 13.28 7.70
N MET A 104 4.79 12.47 6.92
CA MET A 104 3.92 12.98 5.85
C MET A 104 2.77 13.83 6.40
N MET A 105 2.14 13.41 7.50
CA MET A 105 1.04 14.15 8.12
C MET A 105 1.52 15.46 8.74
N LYS A 106 2.68 15.47 9.38
CA LYS A 106 3.32 16.69 9.88
C LYS A 106 3.55 17.69 8.75
N ALA A 107 4.16 17.28 7.64
CA ALA A 107 4.39 18.17 6.50
C ALA A 107 3.09 18.79 5.94
N ARG A 108 1.98 18.05 5.96
CA ARG A 108 0.66 18.57 5.57
C ARG A 108 0.09 19.55 6.59
N HIS A 109 0.31 19.29 7.88
CA HIS A 109 -0.12 20.15 8.96
C HIS A 109 0.64 21.48 8.95
N ASP A 110 1.98 21.42 8.86
CA ASP A 110 2.86 22.60 8.79
C ASP A 110 2.47 23.50 7.59
N ARG A 111 2.15 22.88 6.44
CA ARG A 111 1.58 23.60 5.28
C ARG A 111 0.26 24.31 5.62
N TRP A 112 -0.66 23.63 6.30
CA TRP A 112 -1.95 24.19 6.68
C TRP A 112 -1.80 25.36 7.64
N GLU A 113 -0.87 25.28 8.59
CA GLU A 113 -0.54 26.38 9.49
C GLU A 113 0.08 27.57 8.74
N ALA A 114 0.97 27.32 7.79
CA ALA A 114 1.55 28.37 6.96
C ALA A 114 0.53 29.10 6.07
N LEU A 115 -0.57 28.43 5.70
CA LEU A 115 -1.68 29.03 4.91
C LEU A 115 -2.71 29.78 5.77
N LYS A 116 -2.65 29.65 7.10
CA LYS A 116 -3.52 30.38 8.03
C LYS A 116 -3.00 31.77 8.38
N GLN A 117 -1.72 32.03 8.14
CA GLN A 117 -1.07 33.33 8.32
C GLN A 117 -1.34 34.23 7.11
#